data_AF-A0A644SYR0-F1
#
_entry.id   AF-A0A644SYR0-F1
#
_cell.length_a   1.000
_cell.length_b   1.000
_cell.length_c   1.000
_cell.angle_alpha   90.00
_cell.angle_beta   90.00
_cell.angle_gamma   90.00
#
_symmetry.space_group_name_H-M   'P 1'
#
loop_
_entity.id
_entity.type
_entity.pdbx_description
1 polymer ?
#
loop_
_entity_poly.entity_id
_entity_poly.type
_entity_poly.pdbx_seq_one_letter_code
_entity_poly.pdbx_strand_id
1 'polypeptide(L)'
;MNQLIIFNHLSLPYATSSDADAAIPLFLKICLQAGQLGLSVILFDEEIDKTWFKVELVHGYYFHDWYNKNKNDENKDLIRAFRNIQTRQPFFPRDLDTALFDVVLPSDESRNIATLKAARWYEAPIVSFPVGVPWNVSPIQALLQTLDAKGKLESKEIDIINLYSLAVLHAWESILRKQQEVSLVKGCDIVENMKANFPGVVLCGKAEEQLLSGAYPPLIFEQIKESFSALSRFAMDWHLGSVKQYTHEALSKYDLSYEISGESDSVMSNRELKKLREFWLPTGEKVCFENHIKFRYKKFRLHFYPAVEEKIIYVGYIGSHMLT
;
A
#
# COMPACT_ATOMS: atom_id res chain seq x y z
N MET A 1 -5.40 7.89 -6.23
CA MET A 1 -5.12 6.98 -5.09
C MET A 1 -3.94 7.53 -4.30
N ASN A 2 -3.89 7.41 -2.96
CA ASN A 2 -2.89 8.10 -2.14
C ASN A 2 -1.65 7.23 -1.88
N GLN A 3 -0.45 7.82 -1.98
CA GLN A 3 0.80 7.25 -1.46
C GLN A 3 0.74 7.09 0.06
N LEU A 4 1.66 6.34 0.64
CA LEU A 4 1.61 5.93 2.05
C LEU A 4 2.52 6.78 2.91
N ILE A 5 2.14 6.95 4.17
CA ILE A 5 3.04 7.38 5.25
C ILE A 5 2.89 6.38 6.38
N ILE A 6 4.00 5.87 6.92
CA ILE A 6 3.97 4.95 8.04
C ILE A 6 3.92 5.73 9.35
N PHE A 7 2.90 5.53 10.17
CA PHE A 7 2.88 6.05 11.53
C PHE A 7 3.86 5.25 12.39
N ASN A 8 4.86 5.94 12.90
CA ASN A 8 5.88 5.40 13.77
C ASN A 8 5.48 5.59 15.24
N HIS A 9 4.64 4.70 15.76
CA HIS A 9 4.23 4.69 17.17
C HIS A 9 5.41 4.44 18.13
N LEU A 10 6.53 3.87 17.68
CA LEU A 10 7.74 3.68 18.48
C LEU A 10 8.42 5.00 18.87
N SER A 11 7.93 6.12 18.34
CA SER A 11 8.29 7.45 18.83
C SER A 11 7.67 7.80 20.18
N LEU A 12 6.70 7.03 20.67
CA LEU A 12 6.04 7.17 21.97
C LEU A 12 6.68 6.20 23.00
N PRO A 13 6.47 6.40 24.32
CA PRO A 13 5.60 7.39 24.97
C PRO A 13 6.28 8.74 25.28
N TYR A 14 5.46 9.78 25.44
CA TYR A 14 5.83 11.04 26.09
C TYR A 14 6.03 10.85 27.59
N ALA A 15 6.80 11.77 28.19
CA ALA A 15 6.99 11.82 29.64
C ALA A 15 5.73 12.28 30.41
N THR A 16 4.95 13.20 29.84
CA THR A 16 3.77 13.77 30.49
C THR A 16 2.55 13.86 29.57
N SER A 17 1.35 13.76 30.14
CA SER A 17 0.09 13.93 29.37
C SER A 17 -0.05 15.34 28.80
N SER A 18 0.56 16.35 29.42
CA SER A 18 0.56 17.72 28.89
C SER A 18 1.34 17.82 27.56
N ASP A 19 2.48 17.13 27.46
CA ASP A 19 3.28 17.13 26.22
C ASP A 19 2.55 16.38 25.11
N ALA A 20 1.93 15.24 25.44
CA ALA A 20 1.11 14.48 24.50
C ALA A 20 -0.10 15.31 24.00
N ASP A 21 -0.82 15.97 24.91
CA ASP A 21 -1.97 16.82 24.59
C ASP A 21 -1.59 17.98 23.65
N ALA A 22 -0.41 18.57 23.84
CA ALA A 22 0.12 19.63 22.97
C ALA A 22 0.58 19.10 21.60
N ALA A 23 1.09 17.87 21.53
CA ALA A 23 1.65 17.30 20.32
C ALA A 23 0.60 16.72 19.36
N ILE A 24 -0.51 16.16 19.87
CA ILE A 24 -1.53 15.52 19.02
C ILE A 24 -2.13 16.47 17.98
N PRO A 25 -2.54 17.71 18.30
CA PRO A 25 -3.05 18.65 17.30
C PRO A 25 -2.05 18.90 16.15
N LEU A 26 -0.76 18.99 16.48
CA LEU A 26 0.30 19.17 15.48
C LEU A 26 0.44 17.92 14.61
N PHE A 27 0.47 16.73 15.22
CA PHE A 27 0.51 15.45 14.51
C PHE A 27 -0.67 15.31 13.53
N LEU A 28 -1.90 15.60 13.99
CA LEU A 28 -3.10 15.55 13.14
C LEU A 28 -3.01 16.55 11.99
N LYS A 29 -2.48 17.74 12.23
CA LYS A 29 -2.28 18.76 11.19
C LYS A 29 -1.26 18.32 10.13
N ILE A 30 -0.15 17.71 10.54
CA ILE A 30 0.84 17.11 9.61
C ILE A 30 0.14 16.05 8.75
N CYS A 31 -0.62 15.14 9.36
CA CYS A 31 -1.33 14.08 8.65
C CYS A 31 -2.36 14.64 7.64
N LEU A 32 -3.09 15.70 8.01
CA LEU A 32 -4.06 16.34 7.11
C LEU A 32 -3.38 17.03 5.92
N GLN A 33 -2.31 17.79 6.16
CA GLN A 33 -1.57 18.47 5.09
C GLN A 33 -0.87 17.46 4.17
N ALA A 34 -0.26 16.43 4.73
CA ALA A 34 0.23 15.30 3.97
C ALA A 34 -0.90 14.65 3.12
N GLY A 35 -2.11 14.57 3.67
CA GLY A 35 -3.32 14.17 2.95
C GLY A 35 -3.61 15.00 1.70
N GLN A 36 -3.37 16.31 1.75
CA GLN A 36 -3.50 17.23 0.61
C GLN A 36 -2.41 17.02 -0.46
N LEU A 37 -1.27 16.44 -0.07
CA LEU A 37 -0.22 15.98 -0.99
C LEU A 37 -0.53 14.61 -1.60
N GLY A 38 -1.73 14.05 -1.34
CA GLY A 38 -2.07 12.71 -1.80
C GLY A 38 -1.39 11.61 -0.99
N LEU A 39 -0.96 11.88 0.25
CA LEU A 39 -0.43 10.88 1.15
C LEU A 39 -1.53 10.35 2.09
N SER A 40 -1.38 9.14 2.63
CA SER A 40 -2.32 8.52 3.56
C SER A 40 -1.56 7.80 4.64
N VAL A 41 -1.84 8.17 5.89
CA VAL A 41 -1.15 7.62 7.05
C VAL A 41 -1.69 6.24 7.39
N ILE A 42 -0.79 5.32 7.73
CA ILE A 42 -1.08 3.92 8.06
C ILE A 42 -0.34 3.55 9.36
N LEU A 43 -0.99 2.87 10.30
CA LEU A 43 -0.30 2.27 11.45
C LEU A 43 0.13 0.87 11.07
N PHE A 44 1.40 0.53 11.27
CA PHE A 44 1.99 -0.71 10.77
C PHE A 44 1.89 -1.91 11.73
N ASP A 45 1.94 -1.66 13.03
CA ASP A 45 2.22 -2.70 14.02
C ASP A 45 0.94 -3.38 14.56
N GLU A 46 0.80 -4.68 14.27
CA GLU A 46 -0.36 -5.49 14.64
C GLU A 46 -0.49 -5.70 16.16
N GLU A 47 0.62 -5.57 16.91
CA GLU A 47 0.63 -5.79 18.36
C GLU A 47 -0.14 -4.69 19.13
N ILE A 48 -0.39 -3.54 18.48
CA ILE A 48 -0.93 -2.35 19.13
C ILE A 48 -2.45 -2.19 18.97
N ASP A 49 -3.07 -2.92 18.04
CA ASP A 49 -4.52 -3.02 17.71
C ASP A 49 -4.88 -2.51 16.29
N LYS A 50 -6.00 -3.03 15.76
CA LYS A 50 -6.66 -2.63 14.51
C LYS A 50 -7.20 -1.20 14.52
N THR A 51 -7.03 -0.46 15.62
CA THR A 51 -7.43 0.95 15.76
C THR A 51 -6.37 1.69 16.56
N TRP A 52 -6.07 2.95 16.21
CA TRP A 52 -5.03 3.73 16.90
C TRP A 52 -5.40 4.09 18.35
N PHE A 53 -6.61 3.76 18.81
CA PHE A 53 -7.14 4.11 20.13
C PHE A 53 -6.34 3.51 21.31
N LYS A 54 -5.68 2.37 21.10
CA LYS A 54 -4.84 1.71 22.11
C LYS A 54 -3.36 2.06 22.00
N VAL A 55 -2.97 2.94 21.09
CA VAL A 55 -1.62 3.48 21.08
C VAL A 55 -1.43 4.28 22.37
N GLU A 56 -0.47 3.85 23.19
CA GLU A 56 -0.11 4.46 24.46
C GLU A 56 0.68 5.74 24.18
N LEU A 57 0.16 6.88 24.65
CA LEU A 57 0.75 8.20 24.43
C LEU A 57 1.74 8.56 25.54
N VAL A 58 1.36 8.22 26.77
CA VAL A 58 2.12 8.35 28.02
C VAL A 58 1.78 7.11 28.82
N HIS A 59 2.64 6.67 29.72
CA HIS A 59 2.35 5.48 30.51
C HIS A 59 0.97 5.56 31.19
N GLY A 60 0.07 4.64 30.84
CA GLY A 60 -1.32 4.60 31.32
C GLY A 60 -2.29 5.62 30.71
N TYR A 61 -1.90 6.37 29.68
CA TYR A 61 -2.73 7.34 28.95
C TYR A 61 -2.65 7.09 27.45
N TYR A 62 -3.80 6.87 26.82
CA TYR A 62 -3.90 6.39 25.45
C TYR A 62 -4.65 7.38 24.56
N PHE A 63 -4.60 7.16 23.24
CA PHE A 63 -5.38 7.97 22.30
C PHE A 63 -6.89 7.95 22.58
N HIS A 64 -7.45 6.87 23.13
CA HIS A 64 -8.87 6.85 23.52
C HIS A 64 -9.19 7.79 24.68
N ASP A 65 -8.27 7.93 25.64
CA ASP A 65 -8.42 8.89 26.75
C ASP A 65 -8.39 10.31 26.21
N TRP A 66 -7.39 10.63 25.37
CA TRP A 66 -7.31 11.93 24.69
C TRP A 66 -8.57 12.21 23.86
N TYR A 67 -9.03 11.23 23.09
CA TYR A 67 -10.22 11.35 22.26
C TYR A 67 -11.45 11.65 23.09
N ASN A 68 -11.69 10.91 24.17
CA ASN A 68 -12.84 11.09 25.04
C ASN A 68 -12.79 12.45 25.76
N LYS A 69 -11.61 12.86 26.23
CA LYS A 69 -11.36 14.18 26.83
C LYS A 69 -11.68 15.33 25.87
N ASN A 70 -11.37 15.17 24.59
CA ASN A 70 -11.51 16.22 23.57
C ASN A 70 -12.78 16.08 22.71
N LYS A 71 -13.67 15.14 23.02
CA LYS A 71 -14.95 14.95 22.32
C LYS A 71 -15.99 15.99 22.79
N ASN A 72 -15.72 17.25 22.50
CA ASN A 72 -16.55 18.41 22.83
C ASN A 72 -16.73 19.32 21.60
N ASP A 73 -17.58 20.34 21.72
CA ASP A 73 -17.88 21.25 20.61
C ASP A 73 -16.70 22.14 20.23
N GLU A 74 -15.81 22.44 21.18
CA GLU A 74 -14.61 23.29 20.95
C GLU A 74 -13.57 22.58 20.06
N ASN A 75 -13.37 21.27 20.24
CA ASN A 75 -12.38 20.48 19.53
C ASN A 75 -12.96 19.65 18.37
N LYS A 76 -14.15 20.03 17.87
CA LYS A 76 -14.90 19.29 16.85
C LYS A 76 -14.08 19.00 15.59
N ASP A 77 -13.27 19.95 15.14
CA ASP A 77 -12.42 19.79 13.94
C ASP A 77 -11.26 18.83 14.18
N LEU A 78 -10.63 18.86 15.36
CA LEU A 78 -9.57 17.92 15.73
C LEU A 78 -10.12 16.49 15.82
N ILE A 79 -11.29 16.30 16.43
CA ILE A 79 -11.96 15.01 16.52
C ILE A 79 -12.36 14.49 15.14
N ARG A 80 -12.81 15.37 14.24
CA ARG A 80 -13.09 15.02 12.85
C ARG A 80 -11.83 14.60 12.10
N ALA A 81 -10.73 15.33 12.28
CA ALA A 81 -9.43 15.01 11.69
C ALA A 81 -8.95 13.63 12.14
N PHE A 82 -8.97 13.38 13.46
CA PHE A 82 -8.62 12.10 14.06
C PHE A 82 -9.42 10.94 13.42
N ARG A 83 -10.75 11.07 13.35
CA ARG A 83 -11.61 10.06 12.73
C ARG A 83 -11.29 9.83 11.25
N ASN A 84 -11.07 10.88 10.47
CA ASN A 84 -10.76 10.76 9.04
C ASN A 84 -9.45 9.97 8.83
N ILE A 85 -8.42 10.27 9.62
CA ILE A 85 -7.13 9.56 9.56
C ILE A 85 -7.31 8.09 9.99
N GLN A 86 -8.04 7.84 11.09
CA GLN A 86 -8.32 6.49 11.59
C GLN A 86 -8.99 5.60 10.54
N THR A 87 -9.92 6.13 9.73
CA THR A 87 -10.70 5.34 8.77
C THR A 87 -9.92 4.82 7.56
N ARG A 88 -8.64 5.20 7.39
CA ARG A 88 -7.84 4.89 6.19
C ARG A 88 -6.85 3.74 6.34
N GLN A 89 -7.03 2.87 7.33
CA GLN A 89 -6.08 1.79 7.61
C GLN A 89 -6.11 0.69 6.54
N PRO A 90 -5.02 0.49 5.79
CA PRO A 90 -4.85 -0.74 5.04
C PRO A 90 -4.48 -1.91 5.95
N PHE A 91 -5.05 -3.05 5.62
CA PHE A 91 -4.72 -4.37 6.16
C PHE A 91 -3.27 -4.79 5.81
N PHE A 92 -2.55 -5.39 6.76
CA PHE A 92 -1.17 -5.86 6.58
C PHE A 92 -1.10 -7.28 6.01
N PRO A 93 -0.13 -7.54 5.11
CA PRO A 93 0.29 -8.89 4.76
C PRO A 93 1.37 -9.38 5.71
N ARG A 94 1.35 -10.70 5.98
CA ARG A 94 2.39 -11.46 6.69
C ARG A 94 3.74 -11.53 5.94
N ASP A 95 3.90 -10.77 4.85
CA ASP A 95 5.04 -10.88 3.95
C ASP A 95 6.26 -10.06 4.40
N LEU A 96 6.13 -9.11 5.34
CA LEU A 96 7.30 -8.42 5.90
C LEU A 96 8.18 -9.35 6.74
N ASP A 97 7.60 -10.41 7.32
CA ASP A 97 8.36 -11.47 7.98
C ASP A 97 9.15 -12.32 6.97
N THR A 98 8.73 -12.31 5.70
CA THR A 98 9.44 -12.98 4.59
C THR A 98 10.48 -12.09 3.92
N ALA A 99 10.53 -10.80 4.26
CA ALA A 99 11.52 -9.89 3.69
C ALA A 99 12.92 -10.27 4.19
N LEU A 100 13.82 -10.57 3.25
CA LEU A 100 15.21 -11.02 3.49
C LEU A 100 16.15 -9.88 3.96
N PHE A 101 15.59 -8.87 4.61
CA PHE A 101 16.35 -7.76 5.18
C PHE A 101 15.73 -7.25 6.46
N ASP A 102 16.56 -6.65 7.31
CA ASP A 102 16.13 -5.92 8.50
C ASP A 102 16.55 -4.46 8.42
N VAL A 103 15.85 -3.61 9.17
CA VAL A 103 16.18 -2.19 9.29
C VAL A 103 16.37 -1.85 10.75
N VAL A 104 17.59 -1.43 11.08
CA VAL A 104 18.02 -1.16 12.45
C VAL A 104 18.53 0.27 12.58
N LEU A 105 18.60 0.79 13.81
CA LEU A 105 19.25 2.08 14.07
C LEU A 105 20.74 1.86 14.32
N PRO A 106 21.62 2.80 13.92
CA PRO A 106 23.05 2.70 14.23
C PRO A 106 23.36 2.61 15.73
N SER A 107 22.47 3.14 16.57
CA SER A 107 22.59 3.07 18.04
C SER A 107 22.26 1.70 18.63
N ASP A 108 21.49 0.87 17.90
CA ASP A 108 21.05 -0.46 18.33
C ASP A 108 20.86 -1.35 17.10
N GLU A 109 21.97 -1.91 16.62
CA GLU A 109 22.00 -2.78 15.44
C GLU A 109 21.37 -4.16 15.69
N SER A 110 21.00 -4.47 16.93
CA SER A 110 20.43 -5.77 17.31
C SER A 110 18.91 -5.82 17.17
N ARG A 111 18.26 -4.65 17.08
CA ARG A 111 16.81 -4.52 17.12
C ARG A 111 16.26 -4.06 15.77
N ASN A 112 15.61 -4.98 15.07
CA ASN A 112 14.81 -4.65 13.89
C ASN A 112 13.64 -3.73 14.27
N ILE A 113 13.47 -2.65 13.51
CA ILE A 113 12.41 -1.67 13.73
C ILE A 113 11.35 -1.83 12.65
N ALA A 114 10.25 -2.47 13.01
CA ALA A 114 9.15 -2.81 12.11
C ALA A 114 8.64 -1.62 11.28
N THR A 115 8.50 -0.44 11.88
CA THR A 115 8.03 0.78 11.21
C THR A 115 9.03 1.30 10.17
N LEU A 116 10.34 1.21 10.45
CA LEU A 116 11.39 1.60 9.50
C LEU A 116 11.55 0.55 8.40
N LYS A 117 11.43 -0.74 8.73
CA LYS A 117 11.41 -1.84 7.76
C LYS A 117 10.24 -1.67 6.79
N ALA A 118 9.06 -1.34 7.29
CA ALA A 118 7.90 -1.01 6.48
C ALA A 118 8.15 0.22 5.60
N ALA A 119 8.69 1.31 6.17
CA ALA A 119 9.02 2.52 5.41
C ALA A 119 9.95 2.22 4.25
N ARG A 120 10.98 1.40 4.49
CA ARG A 120 11.92 0.99 3.44
C ARG A 120 11.27 0.09 2.40
N TRP A 121 10.50 -0.91 2.84
CA TRP A 121 9.79 -1.85 1.96
C TRP A 121 8.80 -1.13 1.03
N TYR A 122 8.10 -0.12 1.53
CA TYR A 122 7.12 0.66 0.76
C TYR A 122 7.72 1.88 0.07
N GLU A 123 9.00 2.17 0.28
CA GLU A 123 9.65 3.44 -0.11
C GLU A 123 8.84 4.66 0.30
N ALA A 124 8.28 4.60 1.51
CA ALA A 124 7.37 5.57 2.07
C ALA A 124 8.04 6.38 3.18
N PRO A 125 7.71 7.68 3.33
CA PRO A 125 8.07 8.43 4.53
C PRO A 125 7.37 7.84 5.77
N ILE A 126 7.89 8.19 6.95
CA ILE A 126 7.23 7.95 8.22
C ILE A 126 6.70 9.27 8.81
N VAL A 127 5.76 9.18 9.74
CA VAL A 127 5.32 10.28 10.60
C VAL A 127 5.53 9.85 12.05
N SER A 128 6.20 10.69 12.84
CA SER A 128 6.56 10.41 14.23
C SER A 128 6.12 11.54 15.15
N PHE A 129 5.97 11.22 16.43
CA PHE A 129 5.95 12.23 17.48
C PHE A 129 7.38 12.69 17.81
N PRO A 130 7.64 13.99 18.02
CA PRO A 130 8.98 14.52 18.28
C PRO A 130 9.44 14.33 19.74
N VAL A 131 9.41 13.10 20.26
CA VAL A 131 9.72 12.79 21.67
C VAL A 131 11.23 12.81 21.98
N GLY A 132 12.09 12.70 20.97
CA GLY A 132 13.54 12.75 21.11
C GLY A 132 14.27 12.18 19.91
N VAL A 133 15.61 12.14 19.95
CA VAL A 133 16.44 11.50 18.91
C VAL A 133 16.23 9.98 18.96
N PRO A 134 16.02 9.29 17.82
CA PRO A 134 16.11 9.80 16.44
C PRO A 134 14.78 10.32 15.86
N TRP A 135 13.68 10.28 16.60
CA TRP A 135 12.33 10.58 16.13
C TRP A 135 12.03 12.06 15.87
N ASN A 136 12.89 12.96 16.34
CA ASN A 136 12.84 14.39 16.04
C ASN A 136 13.88 14.84 14.99
N VAL A 137 14.38 13.91 14.18
CA VAL A 137 15.33 14.18 13.08
C VAL A 137 14.74 13.71 11.76
N SER A 138 15.06 14.41 10.65
CA SER A 138 14.72 13.98 9.29
C SER A 138 15.82 14.40 8.31
N PRO A 139 16.32 13.48 7.45
CA PRO A 139 16.00 12.06 7.43
C PRO A 139 16.51 11.33 8.69
N ILE A 140 15.88 10.21 9.04
CA ILE A 140 16.43 9.25 10.00
C ILE A 140 17.45 8.40 9.26
N GLN A 141 18.67 8.38 9.78
CA GLN A 141 19.72 7.47 9.33
C GLN A 141 19.49 6.09 9.97
N ALA A 142 19.37 5.07 9.13
CA ALA A 142 19.19 3.68 9.53
C ALA A 142 20.15 2.77 8.75
N LEU A 143 20.32 1.53 9.22
CA LEU A 143 21.09 0.50 8.54
C LEU A 143 20.15 -0.56 7.98
N LEU A 144 20.25 -0.80 6.69
CA LEU A 144 19.64 -1.92 5.99
C LEU A 144 20.58 -3.12 6.09
N GLN A 145 20.15 -4.17 6.76
CA GLN A 145 20.90 -5.41 6.93
C GLN A 145 20.34 -6.50 6.02
N THR A 146 21.16 -7.06 5.14
CA THR A 146 20.81 -8.15 4.21
C THR A 146 21.80 -9.31 4.34
N LEU A 147 21.35 -10.53 4.04
CA LEU A 147 22.26 -11.67 3.90
C LEU A 147 22.71 -11.82 2.44
N ASP A 148 24.02 -11.93 2.22
CA ASP A 148 24.57 -12.26 0.92
C ASP A 148 24.32 -13.75 0.54
N ALA A 149 24.65 -14.12 -0.70
CA ALA A 149 24.48 -15.49 -1.18
C ALA A 149 25.32 -16.54 -0.41
N LYS A 150 26.26 -16.11 0.44
CA LYS A 150 27.09 -16.95 1.31
C LYS A 150 26.64 -16.92 2.77
N GLY A 151 25.53 -16.25 3.08
CA GLY A 151 24.99 -16.10 4.43
C GLY A 151 25.74 -15.09 5.31
N LYS A 152 26.56 -14.21 4.71
CA LYS A 152 27.24 -13.13 5.43
C LYS A 152 26.32 -11.90 5.49
N LEU A 153 26.27 -11.28 6.67
CA LEU A 153 25.54 -10.03 6.87
C LEU A 153 26.25 -8.87 6.17
N GLU A 154 25.51 -8.14 5.34
CA GLU A 154 25.90 -6.88 4.73
C GLU A 154 25.01 -5.77 5.28
N SER A 155 25.62 -4.67 5.73
CA SER A 155 24.91 -3.49 6.24
C SER A 155 25.13 -2.31 5.29
N LYS A 156 24.05 -1.60 4.96
CA LYS A 156 24.08 -0.39 4.13
C LYS A 156 23.32 0.75 4.80
N GLU A 157 23.92 1.93 4.87
CA GLU A 157 23.23 3.13 5.34
C GLU A 157 22.11 3.54 4.39
N ILE A 158 20.96 3.86 4.98
CA ILE A 158 19.77 4.34 4.28
C ILE A 158 19.16 5.54 5.01
N ASP A 159 18.54 6.43 4.25
CA ASP A 159 17.80 7.58 4.76
C ASP A 159 16.29 7.35 4.66
N ILE A 160 15.59 7.59 5.77
CA ILE A 160 14.13 7.50 5.84
C ILE A 160 13.57 8.88 6.21
N ILE A 161 12.74 9.45 5.34
CA ILE A 161 12.09 10.74 5.60
C ILE A 161 11.15 10.59 6.80
N ASN A 162 11.33 11.44 7.82
CA ASN A 162 10.52 11.42 9.04
C ASN A 162 9.80 12.75 9.25
N LEU A 163 8.51 12.74 9.01
CA LEU A 163 7.63 13.90 9.12
C LEU A 163 7.21 14.09 10.60
N TYR A 164 8.08 14.71 11.40
CA TYR A 164 7.79 15.00 12.82
C TYR A 164 7.33 16.45 13.07
N SER A 165 7.42 17.33 12.08
CA SER A 165 7.01 18.74 12.18
C SER A 165 6.50 19.29 10.83
N LEU A 166 5.74 20.38 10.88
CA LEU A 166 5.26 21.09 9.68
C LEU A 166 6.40 21.68 8.84
N ALA A 167 7.46 22.17 9.50
CA ALA A 167 8.62 22.70 8.81
C ALA A 167 9.31 21.63 7.95
N VAL A 168 9.43 20.41 8.50
CA VAL A 168 9.98 19.27 7.75
C VAL A 168 9.04 18.87 6.61
N LEU A 169 7.73 18.81 6.84
CA LEU A 169 6.78 18.51 5.75
C LEU A 169 6.92 19.48 4.58
N HIS A 170 6.95 20.79 4.84
CA HIS A 170 7.12 21.79 3.80
C HIS A 170 8.48 21.68 3.09
N ALA A 171 9.55 21.37 3.83
CA ALA A 171 10.88 21.19 3.25
C ALA A 171 10.95 20.01 2.26
N TRP A 172 10.16 18.95 2.51
CA TRP A 172 10.13 17.76 1.66
C TRP A 172 9.00 17.75 0.63
N GLU A 173 8.13 18.77 0.62
CA GLU A 173 6.92 18.79 -0.21
C GLU A 173 7.22 18.60 -1.71
N SER A 174 8.22 19.30 -2.24
CA SER A 174 8.58 19.22 -3.66
C SER A 174 9.07 17.82 -4.06
N ILE A 175 9.83 17.15 -3.19
CA ILE A 175 10.36 15.81 -3.40
C ILE A 175 9.23 14.79 -3.36
N LEU A 176 8.33 14.90 -2.37
CA LEU A 176 7.18 14.01 -2.23
C LEU A 176 6.23 14.14 -3.45
N ARG A 177 5.98 15.36 -3.92
CA ARG A 177 5.21 15.61 -5.15
C ARG A 177 5.87 15.00 -6.38
N LYS A 178 7.19 15.16 -6.53
CA LYS A 178 7.93 14.57 -7.65
C LYS A 178 7.88 13.04 -7.64
N GLN A 179 7.96 12.41 -6.47
CA GLN A 179 7.79 10.95 -6.34
C GLN A 179 6.39 10.51 -6.79
N GLN A 180 5.36 11.30 -6.51
CA GLN A 180 4.00 11.06 -6.99
C GLN A 180 3.91 11.18 -8.52
N GLU A 181 4.48 12.24 -9.10
CA GLU A 181 4.52 12.43 -10.56
C GLU A 181 5.21 11.27 -11.27
N VAL A 182 6.35 10.80 -10.77
CA VAL A 182 7.06 9.64 -11.35
C VAL A 182 6.20 8.38 -11.35
N SER A 183 5.45 8.13 -10.28
CA SER A 183 4.53 6.98 -10.21
C SER A 183 3.41 7.09 -11.25
N LEU A 184 2.86 8.29 -11.46
CA LEU A 184 1.83 8.56 -12.47
C LEU A 184 2.37 8.40 -13.90
N VAL A 185 3.57 8.92 -14.19
CA VAL A 185 4.23 8.75 -15.50
C VAL A 185 4.38 7.28 -15.83
N LYS A 186 4.85 6.47 -14.87
CA LYS A 186 4.95 5.02 -15.06
C LYS A 186 3.59 4.38 -15.38
N GLY A 187 2.50 4.82 -14.74
CA GLY A 187 1.14 4.38 -15.03
C GLY A 187 0.71 4.71 -16.47
N CYS A 188 0.96 5.94 -16.92
CA CYS A 188 0.74 6.36 -18.31
C CYS A 188 1.55 5.50 -19.30
N ASP A 189 2.83 5.28 -19.03
CA ASP A 189 3.71 4.48 -19.89
C ASP A 189 3.16 3.06 -20.11
N ILE A 190 2.60 2.43 -19.07
CA ILE A 190 1.96 1.11 -19.19
C ILE A 190 0.75 1.18 -20.12
N VAL A 191 -0.14 2.16 -19.92
CA VAL A 191 -1.38 2.27 -20.68
C VAL A 191 -1.09 2.55 -22.16
N GLU A 192 -0.21 3.50 -22.44
CA GLU A 192 0.18 3.89 -23.80
C GLU A 192 0.85 2.74 -24.56
N ASN A 193 1.69 1.96 -23.87
CA ASN A 193 2.43 0.85 -24.48
C ASN A 193 1.78 -0.52 -24.24
N MET A 194 0.53 -0.57 -23.75
CA MET A 194 -0.11 -1.81 -23.31
C MET A 194 -0.13 -2.87 -24.42
N LYS A 195 -0.56 -2.48 -25.62
CA LYS A 195 -0.65 -3.40 -26.79
C LYS A 195 0.72 -3.89 -27.25
N ALA A 196 1.76 -3.06 -27.13
CA ALA A 196 3.11 -3.38 -27.59
C ALA A 196 3.84 -4.29 -26.59
N ASN A 197 3.72 -3.98 -25.29
CA ASN A 197 4.46 -4.67 -24.23
C ASN A 197 3.74 -5.91 -23.70
N PHE A 198 2.41 -5.93 -23.76
CA PHE A 198 1.57 -6.99 -23.20
C PHE A 198 0.53 -7.50 -24.21
N PRO A 199 0.97 -8.02 -25.38
CA PRO A 199 0.05 -8.57 -26.38
C PRO A 199 -0.85 -9.65 -25.77
N GLY A 200 -2.11 -9.68 -26.22
CA GLY A 200 -3.13 -10.60 -25.70
C GLY A 200 -3.77 -10.18 -24.36
N VAL A 201 -3.35 -9.04 -23.79
CA VAL A 201 -4.00 -8.43 -22.61
C VAL A 201 -4.66 -7.11 -23.00
N VAL A 202 -5.91 -6.93 -22.59
CA VAL A 202 -6.71 -5.74 -22.91
C VAL A 202 -7.26 -5.11 -21.64
N LEU A 203 -6.97 -3.82 -21.43
CA LEU A 203 -7.55 -3.05 -20.34
C LEU A 203 -9.01 -2.69 -20.66
N CYS A 204 -9.87 -2.78 -19.66
CA CYS A 204 -11.27 -2.38 -19.72
C CYS A 204 -11.78 -2.01 -18.32
N GLY A 205 -13.08 -1.71 -18.21
CA GLY A 205 -13.67 -1.36 -16.93
C GLY A 205 -12.97 -0.17 -16.26
N LYS A 206 -12.46 -0.38 -15.05
CA LYS A 206 -11.78 0.65 -14.25
C LYS A 206 -10.25 0.56 -14.31
N ALA A 207 -9.69 -0.52 -14.87
CA ALA A 207 -8.26 -0.78 -14.80
C ALA A 207 -7.41 0.33 -15.40
N GLU A 208 -7.82 0.88 -16.53
CA GLU A 208 -7.12 1.99 -17.21
C GLU A 208 -7.12 3.26 -16.35
N GLU A 209 -8.29 3.71 -15.90
CA GLU A 209 -8.42 4.88 -15.00
C GLU A 209 -7.58 4.67 -13.72
N GLN A 210 -7.58 3.46 -13.17
CA GLN A 210 -6.79 3.13 -11.98
C GLN A 210 -5.29 3.20 -12.24
N LEU A 211 -4.81 2.80 -13.42
CA LEU A 211 -3.40 2.95 -13.79
C LEU A 211 -3.02 4.42 -13.96
N LEU A 212 -3.87 5.22 -14.61
CA LEU A 212 -3.61 6.63 -14.88
C LEU A 212 -3.72 7.53 -13.64
N SER A 213 -4.60 7.19 -12.69
CA SER A 213 -4.86 7.99 -11.48
C SER A 213 -4.29 7.39 -10.19
N GLY A 214 -3.69 6.20 -10.30
CA GLY A 214 -3.14 5.45 -9.18
C GLY A 214 -1.68 5.80 -8.94
N ALA A 215 -1.37 6.50 -7.84
CA ALA A 215 -0.02 6.51 -7.32
C ALA A 215 0.23 5.17 -6.60
N TYR A 216 0.81 4.21 -7.32
CA TYR A 216 1.16 2.91 -6.76
C TYR A 216 2.51 3.00 -6.05
N PRO A 217 2.66 2.36 -4.88
CA PRO A 217 3.98 2.08 -4.33
C PRO A 217 4.83 1.33 -5.37
N PRO A 218 6.14 1.60 -5.49
CA PRO A 218 7.01 0.96 -6.48
C PRO A 218 6.88 -0.56 -6.51
N LEU A 219 6.82 -1.21 -5.34
CA LEU A 219 6.64 -2.65 -5.25
C LEU A 219 5.32 -3.13 -5.89
N ILE A 220 4.21 -2.44 -5.66
CA ILE A 220 2.92 -2.80 -6.28
C ILE A 220 2.98 -2.62 -7.79
N PHE A 221 3.66 -1.57 -8.22
CA PHE A 221 3.83 -1.31 -9.63
C PHE A 221 4.61 -2.42 -10.34
N GLU A 222 5.66 -2.96 -9.70
CA GLU A 222 6.35 -4.15 -10.21
C GLU A 222 5.45 -5.39 -10.21
N GLN A 223 4.63 -5.61 -9.17
CA GLN A 223 3.66 -6.73 -9.16
C GLN A 223 2.62 -6.63 -10.29
N ILE A 224 2.16 -5.41 -10.62
CA ILE A 224 1.28 -5.16 -11.77
C ILE A 224 1.97 -5.56 -13.07
N LYS A 225 3.22 -5.12 -13.27
CA LYS A 225 4.01 -5.44 -14.48
C LYS A 225 4.29 -6.93 -14.64
N GLU A 226 4.67 -7.59 -13.55
CA GLU A 226 4.89 -9.05 -13.54
C GLU A 226 3.60 -9.78 -13.88
N SER A 227 2.47 -9.34 -13.32
CA SER A 227 1.16 -9.90 -13.62
C SER A 227 0.77 -9.71 -15.08
N PHE A 228 0.96 -8.53 -15.65
CA PHE A 228 0.71 -8.29 -17.08
C PHE A 228 1.64 -9.11 -17.97
N SER A 229 2.91 -9.23 -17.61
CA SER A 229 3.88 -10.07 -18.33
C SER A 229 3.47 -11.54 -18.34
N ALA A 230 3.05 -12.07 -17.19
CA ALA A 230 2.57 -13.45 -17.07
C ALA A 230 1.27 -13.67 -17.86
N LEU A 231 0.29 -12.78 -17.71
CA LEU A 231 -0.98 -12.84 -18.45
C LEU A 231 -0.76 -12.74 -19.97
N SER A 232 0.17 -11.90 -20.42
CA SER A 232 0.49 -11.73 -21.83
C SER A 232 1.17 -12.98 -22.41
N ARG A 233 2.20 -13.51 -21.74
CA ARG A 233 2.84 -14.77 -22.17
C ARG A 233 1.84 -15.92 -22.24
N PHE A 234 0.97 -16.04 -21.23
CA PHE A 234 -0.12 -17.00 -21.22
C PHE A 234 -1.06 -16.80 -22.41
N ALA A 235 -1.53 -15.57 -22.66
CA ALA A 235 -2.45 -15.26 -23.75
C ALA A 235 -1.84 -15.58 -25.12
N MET A 236 -0.55 -15.28 -25.32
CA MET A 236 0.17 -15.61 -26.55
C MET A 236 0.22 -17.12 -26.79
N ASP A 237 0.62 -17.90 -25.78
CA ASP A 237 0.66 -19.36 -25.89
C ASP A 237 -0.73 -19.99 -26.04
N TRP A 238 -1.74 -19.38 -25.42
CA TRP A 238 -3.13 -19.79 -25.60
C TRP A 238 -3.60 -19.54 -27.02
N HIS A 239 -3.33 -18.34 -27.56
CA HIS A 239 -3.61 -17.97 -28.95
C HIS A 239 -2.97 -18.96 -29.93
N LEU A 240 -1.69 -19.27 -29.74
CA LEU A 240 -0.92 -20.24 -30.54
C LEU A 240 -1.37 -21.70 -30.36
N GLY A 241 -2.18 -21.99 -29.35
CA GLY A 241 -2.73 -23.33 -29.10
C GLY A 241 -1.83 -24.25 -28.26
N SER A 242 -0.70 -23.74 -27.75
CA SER A 242 0.16 -24.44 -26.79
C SER A 242 -0.57 -24.71 -25.47
N VAL A 243 -1.45 -23.77 -25.08
CA VAL A 243 -2.42 -23.96 -24.00
C VAL A 243 -3.79 -24.22 -24.61
N LYS A 244 -4.47 -25.29 -24.19
CA LYS A 244 -5.78 -25.66 -24.74
C LYS A 244 -6.92 -24.82 -24.15
N GLN A 245 -6.84 -24.54 -22.85
CA GLN A 245 -7.88 -23.82 -22.12
C GLN A 245 -7.26 -23.07 -20.94
N TYR A 246 -7.97 -22.04 -20.48
CA TYR A 246 -7.62 -21.37 -19.25
C TYR A 246 -7.91 -22.24 -18.01
N THR A 247 -6.91 -22.36 -17.14
CA THR A 247 -7.06 -22.78 -15.74
C THR A 247 -6.07 -21.97 -14.88
N HIS A 248 -6.31 -21.89 -13.57
CA HIS A 248 -5.39 -21.20 -12.65
C HIS A 248 -4.00 -21.87 -12.64
N GLU A 249 -3.96 -23.20 -12.71
CA GLU A 249 -2.71 -23.99 -12.76
C GLU A 249 -1.95 -23.82 -14.08
N ALA A 250 -2.65 -23.57 -15.18
CA ALA A 250 -2.00 -23.27 -16.45
C ALA A 250 -1.34 -21.89 -16.41
N LEU A 251 -2.05 -20.88 -15.88
CA LEU A 251 -1.52 -19.53 -15.74
C LEU A 251 -0.38 -19.45 -14.71
N SER A 252 -0.43 -20.20 -13.61
CA SER A 252 0.61 -20.18 -12.58
C SER A 252 1.99 -20.65 -13.06
N LYS A 253 2.06 -21.35 -14.20
CA LYS A 253 3.32 -21.79 -14.83
C LYS A 253 4.08 -20.66 -15.53
N TYR A 254 3.47 -19.49 -15.72
CA TYR A 254 4.06 -18.34 -16.41
C TYR A 254 4.79 -17.41 -15.42
N ASP A 255 5.57 -18.00 -14.51
CA ASP A 255 6.36 -17.34 -13.45
C ASP A 255 5.57 -16.36 -12.57
N LEU A 256 4.26 -16.57 -12.44
CA LEU A 256 3.43 -15.74 -11.57
C LEU A 256 3.66 -16.19 -10.12
N SER A 257 4.42 -15.40 -9.36
CA SER A 257 4.72 -15.66 -7.95
C SER A 257 3.58 -15.29 -6.99
N TYR A 258 2.34 -15.18 -7.51
CA TYR A 258 1.15 -14.66 -6.85
C TYR A 258 0.01 -15.68 -6.90
N GLU A 259 -0.82 -15.68 -5.85
CA GLU A 259 -1.99 -16.55 -5.79
C GLU A 259 -3.05 -16.09 -6.81
N ILE A 260 -3.54 -17.04 -7.60
CA ILE A 260 -4.65 -16.84 -8.54
C ILE A 260 -5.84 -17.59 -7.95
N SER A 261 -7.01 -16.94 -7.90
CA SER A 261 -8.24 -17.61 -7.50
C SER A 261 -9.47 -16.95 -8.11
N GLY A 262 -10.61 -17.65 -8.05
CA GLY A 262 -11.93 -17.09 -8.34
C GLY A 262 -12.56 -16.45 -7.11
N GLU A 263 -13.64 -15.70 -7.29
CA GLU A 263 -14.47 -15.21 -6.19
C GLU A 263 -15.23 -16.37 -5.51
N SER A 264 -15.53 -16.21 -4.22
CA SER A 264 -16.24 -17.24 -3.45
C SER A 264 -17.71 -17.35 -3.85
N ASP A 265 -18.32 -18.51 -3.61
CA ASP A 265 -19.76 -18.73 -3.82
C ASP A 265 -20.63 -17.74 -3.05
N SER A 266 -20.20 -17.33 -1.85
CA SER A 266 -20.91 -16.34 -1.04
C SER A 266 -20.98 -14.96 -1.71
N VAL A 267 -19.91 -14.57 -2.41
CA VAL A 267 -19.84 -13.32 -3.19
C VAL A 267 -20.65 -13.46 -4.47
N MET A 268 -20.55 -14.60 -5.14
CA MET A 268 -21.19 -14.84 -6.44
C MET A 268 -22.71 -15.07 -6.35
N SER A 269 -23.19 -15.58 -5.21
CA SER A 269 -24.63 -15.73 -4.91
C SER A 269 -25.29 -14.43 -4.45
N ASN A 270 -24.50 -13.44 -3.98
CA ASN A 270 -25.01 -12.12 -3.60
C ASN A 270 -24.97 -11.17 -4.80
N ARG A 271 -26.16 -10.76 -5.27
CA ARG A 271 -26.32 -9.89 -6.45
C ARG A 271 -25.58 -8.55 -6.33
N GLU A 272 -25.56 -7.93 -5.15
CA GLU A 272 -24.91 -6.62 -4.98
C GLU A 272 -23.38 -6.75 -4.98
N LEU A 273 -22.84 -7.81 -4.38
CA LEU A 273 -21.39 -8.06 -4.37
C LEU A 273 -20.88 -8.49 -5.74
N LYS A 274 -21.65 -9.31 -6.47
CA LYS A 274 -21.36 -9.72 -7.85
C LYS A 274 -21.31 -8.53 -8.80
N LYS A 275 -22.26 -7.58 -8.71
CA LYS A 275 -22.27 -6.36 -9.53
C LYS A 275 -20.98 -5.55 -9.44
N LEU A 276 -20.27 -5.59 -8.31
CA LEU A 276 -18.99 -4.88 -8.16
C LEU A 276 -17.87 -5.47 -9.05
N ARG A 277 -18.00 -6.74 -9.46
CA ARG A 277 -17.07 -7.46 -10.35
C ARG A 277 -17.53 -7.44 -11.81
N GLU A 278 -18.65 -6.80 -12.12
CA GLU A 278 -19.14 -6.70 -13.48
C GLU A 278 -18.55 -5.48 -14.18
N PHE A 279 -17.79 -5.72 -15.25
CA PHE A 279 -17.18 -4.67 -16.04
C PHE A 279 -17.61 -4.79 -17.51
N TRP A 280 -17.62 -3.64 -18.19
CA TRP A 280 -17.91 -3.58 -19.62
C TRP A 280 -16.66 -3.96 -20.40
N LEU A 281 -16.80 -4.96 -21.27
CA LEU A 281 -15.83 -5.28 -22.31
C LEU A 281 -15.85 -4.20 -23.40
N PRO A 282 -14.78 -4.06 -24.19
CA PRO A 282 -14.76 -3.16 -25.35
C PRO A 282 -15.82 -3.50 -26.40
N THR A 283 -16.33 -4.73 -26.41
CA THR A 283 -17.43 -5.19 -27.27
C THR A 283 -18.79 -4.62 -26.87
N GLY A 284 -18.90 -3.98 -25.70
CA GLY A 284 -20.15 -3.48 -25.14
C GLY A 284 -20.92 -4.51 -24.31
N GLU A 285 -20.37 -5.71 -24.11
CA GLU A 285 -20.94 -6.70 -23.20
C GLU A 285 -20.49 -6.45 -21.76
N LYS A 286 -21.39 -6.68 -20.79
CA LYS A 286 -21.05 -6.62 -19.37
C LYS A 286 -20.85 -8.03 -18.83
N VAL A 287 -19.63 -8.34 -18.40
CA VAL A 287 -19.26 -9.67 -17.88
C VAL A 287 -18.70 -9.60 -16.47
N CYS A 288 -18.76 -10.71 -15.75
CA CYS A 288 -18.27 -10.81 -14.37
C CYS A 288 -16.80 -11.27 -14.35
N PHE A 289 -15.93 -10.43 -13.78
CA PHE A 289 -14.50 -10.69 -13.63
C PHE A 289 -14.24 -11.37 -12.28
N GLU A 290 -14.60 -12.64 -12.19
CA GLU A 290 -14.45 -13.44 -10.96
C GLU A 290 -12.98 -13.82 -10.68
N ASN A 291 -12.19 -14.02 -11.73
CA ASN A 291 -10.78 -14.39 -11.61
C ASN A 291 -9.97 -13.19 -11.17
N HIS A 292 -9.06 -13.42 -10.23
CA HIS A 292 -8.18 -12.37 -9.73
C HIS A 292 -6.83 -12.90 -9.28
N ILE A 293 -5.81 -12.05 -9.45
CA ILE A 293 -4.46 -12.24 -8.91
C ILE A 293 -4.41 -11.48 -7.59
N LYS A 294 -4.04 -12.16 -6.51
CA LYS A 294 -3.85 -11.54 -5.19
C LYS A 294 -2.42 -11.04 -5.09
N PHE A 295 -2.29 -9.72 -5.01
CA PHE A 295 -1.01 -9.10 -4.74
C PHE A 295 -0.66 -9.29 -3.27
N ARG A 296 0.63 -9.35 -3.02
CA ARG A 296 1.19 -9.54 -1.68
C ARG A 296 0.77 -8.41 -0.73
N TYR A 297 0.45 -7.22 -1.25
CA TYR A 297 0.09 -6.05 -0.43
C TYR A 297 -1.41 -5.75 -0.39
N LYS A 298 -1.93 -5.23 0.74
CA LYS A 298 -3.21 -4.47 0.87
C LYS A 298 -4.49 -5.16 0.40
N LYS A 299 -4.52 -6.50 0.33
CA LYS A 299 -5.58 -7.21 -0.40
C LYS A 299 -5.74 -6.64 -1.83
N PHE A 300 -4.67 -6.13 -2.45
CA PHE A 300 -4.75 -5.67 -3.82
C PHE A 300 -5.07 -6.84 -4.73
N ARG A 301 -5.92 -6.57 -5.69
CA ARG A 301 -6.33 -7.55 -6.67
C ARG A 301 -6.31 -6.93 -8.05
N LEU A 302 -5.77 -7.70 -8.98
CA LEU A 302 -6.00 -7.51 -10.40
C LEU A 302 -7.10 -8.48 -10.79
N HIS A 303 -8.28 -7.96 -11.13
CA HIS A 303 -9.39 -8.78 -11.63
C HIS A 303 -9.33 -8.87 -13.15
N PHE A 304 -9.50 -10.08 -13.66
CA PHE A 304 -9.40 -10.37 -15.08
C PHE A 304 -10.47 -11.35 -15.54
N TYR A 305 -10.72 -11.35 -16.85
CA TYR A 305 -11.65 -12.22 -17.54
C TYR A 305 -10.95 -12.87 -18.73
N PRO A 306 -10.73 -14.20 -18.73
CA PRO A 306 -10.19 -14.92 -19.87
C PRO A 306 -11.29 -15.19 -20.89
N ALA A 307 -11.29 -14.45 -21.99
CA ALA A 307 -12.25 -14.64 -23.08
C ALA A 307 -11.78 -15.81 -23.96
N VAL A 308 -12.54 -16.90 -23.95
CA VAL A 308 -12.12 -18.21 -24.47
C VAL A 308 -12.09 -18.22 -25.99
N GLU A 309 -13.09 -17.58 -26.60
CA GLU A 309 -13.31 -17.52 -28.03
C GLU A 309 -12.21 -16.70 -28.71
N GLU A 310 -11.88 -15.53 -28.15
CA GLU A 310 -10.84 -14.63 -28.66
C GLU A 310 -9.44 -15.01 -28.17
N LYS A 311 -9.35 -15.82 -27.10
CA LYS A 311 -8.13 -16.16 -26.37
C LYS A 311 -7.37 -14.92 -25.91
N ILE A 312 -8.12 -13.94 -25.40
CA ILE A 312 -7.64 -12.67 -24.88
C ILE A 312 -7.93 -12.62 -23.38
N ILE A 313 -7.04 -12.00 -22.62
CA ILE A 313 -7.26 -11.69 -21.21
C ILE A 313 -7.71 -10.23 -21.10
N TYR A 314 -8.94 -10.02 -20.65
CA TYR A 314 -9.40 -8.68 -20.26
C TYR A 314 -9.05 -8.40 -18.81
N VAL A 315 -8.58 -7.20 -18.49
CA VAL A 315 -8.33 -6.75 -17.12
C VAL A 315 -9.27 -5.60 -16.80
N GLY A 316 -10.14 -5.80 -15.81
CA GLY A 316 -11.25 -4.90 -15.50
C GLY A 316 -11.02 -4.02 -14.27
N TYR A 317 -10.12 -4.42 -13.37
CA TYR A 317 -9.85 -3.70 -12.13
C TYR A 317 -8.46 -3.98 -11.57
N ILE A 318 -7.79 -2.95 -11.07
CA ILE A 318 -6.51 -3.02 -10.36
C ILE A 318 -6.61 -2.11 -9.14
N GLY A 319 -6.73 -2.71 -7.96
CA GLY A 319 -7.05 -1.93 -6.78
C GLY A 319 -7.11 -2.74 -5.51
N SER A 320 -7.44 -2.09 -4.41
CA SER A 320 -7.72 -2.78 -3.15
C SER A 320 -8.90 -3.74 -3.26
N HIS A 321 -8.97 -4.72 -2.38
CA HIS A 321 -10.05 -5.69 -2.35
C HIS A 321 -11.42 -5.03 -2.33
N MET A 322 -12.28 -5.44 -3.25
CA MET A 322 -13.69 -5.04 -3.24
C MET A 322 -14.41 -5.65 -2.04
N LEU A 323 -15.55 -5.07 -1.68
CA LEU A 323 -16.39 -5.59 -0.60
C LEU A 323 -16.79 -7.06 -0.89
N THR A 324 -16.79 -7.88 0.15
CA THR A 324 -17.17 -9.30 0.14
C THR A 324 -18.06 -9.59 1.34
#